data_AF-A0AAV2Q3G4-F1
#
_entry.id   AF-A0AAV2Q3G4-F1
#
_cell.length_a   1.000
_cell.length_b   1.000
_cell.length_c   1.000
_cell.angle_alpha   90.00
_cell.angle_beta   90.00
_cell.angle_gamma   90.00
#
_symmetry.space_group_name_H-M   'P 1'
#
loop_
_entity.id
_entity.type
_entity.pdbx_description
1 polymer ?
#
loop_
_entity_poly.entity_id
_entity_poly.type
_entity_poly.pdbx_seq_one_letter_code
_entity_poly.pdbx_strand_id
1 'polypeptide(L)'
;QMIELSDSEPRGQDGNYNDITEFPRITNDMSYNDFFREHLEANKPCVFSGTFTKDWKARSEWVTDDGQPKVNFFKEHFGAAEVPVANCDQKHYDSQEKKTYKINDYIHYWESLRDPLSEKKQCLYLKDWHFVRDFPNYEAYITPKYFASDWLNEFWETRDDIKDDYRFVYIGPKQSWTPFHADVFRSYSWSANVCGRKRWVFYPPGQDVCLRDTFGSIIYDVDSTELK
;
A
#
# COMPACT_ATOMS: atom_id res chain seq x y z
N GLN A 1 -11.09 8.11 -17.11
CA GLN A 1 -9.65 8.39 -17.25
C GLN A 1 -8.90 7.65 -16.14
N MET A 2 -7.82 6.96 -16.50
CA MET A 2 -6.98 6.19 -15.58
C MET A 2 -5.77 7.04 -15.22
N ILE A 3 -5.40 7.11 -13.93
CA ILE A 3 -4.20 7.82 -13.48
C ILE A 3 -3.19 6.79 -13.02
N GLU A 4 -2.02 6.81 -13.65
CA GLU A 4 -0.92 5.90 -13.34
C GLU A 4 0.20 6.63 -12.61
N LEU A 5 0.56 6.17 -11.42
CA LEU A 5 1.74 6.67 -10.70
C LEU A 5 2.91 5.70 -10.87
N SER A 6 4.07 6.24 -11.26
CA SER A 6 5.36 5.55 -11.22
C SER A 6 6.39 6.44 -10.50
N ASP A 7 7.34 5.84 -9.76
CA ASP A 7 8.34 6.58 -8.95
C ASP A 7 9.37 7.39 -9.77
N SER A 8 9.27 7.41 -11.11
CA SER A 8 10.11 8.24 -11.97
C SER A 8 9.51 9.64 -12.14
N GLU A 9 10.33 10.70 -12.05
CA GLU A 9 9.91 12.08 -12.36
C GLU A 9 9.63 12.28 -13.86
N PRO A 10 8.46 12.84 -14.24
CA PRO A 10 8.30 13.45 -15.55
C PRO A 10 7.71 14.86 -15.48
N ARG A 11 7.73 15.52 -16.65
CA ARG A 11 7.60 16.96 -16.88
C ARG A 11 6.16 17.44 -16.67
N GLY A 12 6.02 18.52 -15.90
CA GLY A 12 4.72 19.10 -15.59
C GLY A 12 3.98 19.69 -16.79
N GLN A 13 2.67 19.85 -16.61
CA GLN A 13 1.86 20.88 -17.26
C GLN A 13 0.50 21.06 -16.58
N ASP A 14 0.00 22.31 -16.64
CA ASP A 14 -1.27 22.80 -16.12
C ASP A 14 -2.52 22.26 -16.85
N GLY A 15 -3.63 22.12 -16.12
CA GLY A 15 -4.96 22.48 -16.63
C GLY A 15 -6.10 21.46 -16.50
N ASN A 16 -7.25 21.97 -16.02
CA ASN A 16 -8.63 21.48 -16.09
C ASN A 16 -8.97 20.06 -15.57
N TYR A 17 -10.04 19.98 -14.76
CA TYR A 17 -10.60 18.78 -14.11
C TYR A 17 -10.99 17.60 -15.04
N ASN A 18 -10.78 17.73 -16.35
CA ASN A 18 -11.12 16.71 -17.34
C ASN A 18 -9.90 15.97 -17.91
N ASP A 19 -8.66 16.33 -17.54
CA ASP A 19 -7.46 15.58 -17.92
C ASP A 19 -6.43 15.53 -16.78
N ILE A 20 -6.75 14.81 -15.70
CA ILE A 20 -5.75 14.55 -14.66
C ILE A 20 -4.80 13.48 -15.19
N THR A 21 -3.63 13.89 -15.65
CA THR A 21 -2.54 12.99 -16.06
C THR A 21 -1.63 12.62 -14.89
N GLU A 22 -1.58 13.46 -13.85
CA GLU A 22 -0.78 13.27 -12.65
C GLU A 22 -1.45 13.88 -11.41
N PHE A 23 -1.13 13.36 -10.24
CA PHE A 23 -1.59 13.95 -8.97
C PHE A 23 -0.67 15.08 -8.52
N PRO A 24 -1.21 16.14 -7.88
CA PRO A 24 -0.41 17.22 -7.34
C PRO A 24 0.62 16.68 -6.34
N ARG A 25 1.85 17.17 -6.43
CA ARG A 25 2.96 16.77 -5.56
C ARG A 25 3.20 17.80 -4.46
N ILE A 26 3.14 17.35 -3.21
CA ILE A 26 3.47 18.15 -2.03
C ILE A 26 4.96 17.93 -1.73
N THR A 27 5.77 18.95 -1.98
CA THR A 27 7.24 18.91 -1.78
C THR A 27 7.72 19.70 -0.58
N ASN A 28 6.95 20.70 -0.16
CA ASN A 28 7.25 21.59 0.96
C ASN A 28 6.21 21.43 2.05
N ASP A 29 6.61 21.75 3.28
CA ASP A 29 5.68 21.74 4.41
C ASP A 29 4.57 22.80 4.22
N MET A 30 3.34 22.42 4.53
CA MET A 30 2.17 23.30 4.53
C MET A 30 1.39 23.16 5.83
N SER A 31 0.46 24.07 6.12
CA SER A 31 -0.36 23.94 7.33
C SER A 31 -1.36 22.79 7.19
N TYR A 32 -1.79 22.22 8.32
CA TYR A 32 -2.86 21.21 8.30
C TYR A 32 -4.15 21.76 7.68
N ASN A 33 -4.50 23.02 7.96
CA ASN A 33 -5.72 23.64 7.47
C ASN A 33 -5.71 23.81 5.94
N ASP A 34 -4.56 24.18 5.37
CA ASP A 34 -4.42 24.31 3.92
C ASP A 34 -4.53 22.93 3.27
N PHE A 35 -3.81 21.92 3.81
CA PHE A 35 -3.92 20.55 3.35
C PHE A 35 -5.35 20.01 3.43
N PHE A 36 -6.05 20.27 4.53
CA PHE A 36 -7.43 19.86 4.73
C PHE A 36 -8.35 20.45 3.64
N ARG A 37 -8.31 21.76 3.42
CA ARG A 37 -9.19 22.43 2.45
C ARG A 37 -8.86 22.06 1.01
N GLU A 38 -7.56 21.98 0.67
CA GLU A 38 -7.11 21.78 -0.70
C GLU A 38 -7.21 20.32 -1.16
N HIS A 39 -7.03 19.36 -0.23
CA HIS A 39 -6.97 17.93 -0.55
C HIS A 39 -8.06 17.11 0.11
N LEU A 40 -8.19 17.15 1.44
CA LEU A 40 -9.12 16.27 2.15
C LEU A 40 -10.59 16.62 1.84
N GLU A 41 -11.00 17.86 2.14
CA GLU A 41 -12.36 18.36 1.90
C GLU A 41 -12.74 18.31 0.42
N ALA A 42 -11.80 18.66 -0.46
CA ALA A 42 -12.02 18.65 -1.90
C ALA A 42 -11.92 17.24 -2.53
N ASN A 43 -11.62 16.21 -1.73
CA ASN A 43 -11.40 14.83 -2.17
C ASN A 43 -10.40 14.72 -3.34
N LYS A 44 -9.27 15.42 -3.24
CA LYS A 44 -8.20 15.43 -4.25
C LYS A 44 -6.99 14.63 -3.79
N PRO A 45 -6.68 13.50 -4.44
CA PRO A 45 -5.45 12.76 -4.16
C PRO A 45 -4.21 13.61 -4.44
N CYS A 46 -3.11 13.29 -3.75
CA CYS A 46 -1.81 13.96 -3.89
C CYS A 46 -0.67 12.99 -3.63
N VAL A 47 0.54 13.38 -4.03
CA VAL A 47 1.77 12.62 -3.77
C VAL A 47 2.70 13.44 -2.89
N PHE A 48 3.10 12.89 -1.74
CA PHE A 48 4.12 13.51 -0.90
C PHE A 48 5.52 13.13 -1.38
N SER A 49 6.46 14.08 -1.38
CA SER A 49 7.87 13.75 -1.63
C SER A 49 8.47 12.87 -0.53
N GLY A 50 9.55 12.15 -0.86
CA GLY A 50 10.26 11.31 0.12
C GLY A 50 10.87 12.07 1.31
N THR A 51 10.91 13.40 1.27
CA THR A 51 11.36 14.25 2.38
C THR A 51 10.50 14.08 3.64
N PHE A 52 9.21 13.78 3.50
CA PHE A 52 8.29 13.60 4.64
C PHE A 52 8.50 12.29 5.41
N THR A 53 9.23 11.34 4.82
CA THR A 53 9.51 10.03 5.42
C THR A 53 10.99 9.83 5.72
N LYS A 54 11.86 10.81 5.40
CA LYS A 54 13.32 10.67 5.43
C LYS A 54 13.88 10.22 6.79
N ASP A 55 13.22 10.63 7.87
CA ASP A 55 13.67 10.39 9.25
C ASP A 55 13.00 9.15 9.87
N TRP A 56 12.19 8.40 9.10
CA TRP A 56 11.54 7.19 9.60
C TRP A 56 12.54 6.07 9.82
N LYS A 57 12.41 5.36 10.94
CA LYS A 57 13.21 4.19 11.27
C LYS A 57 13.12 3.09 10.20
N ALA A 58 11.95 2.90 9.60
CA ALA A 58 11.76 1.98 8.49
C ALA A 58 12.67 2.31 7.29
N ARG A 59 12.95 3.59 7.01
CA ARG A 59 13.82 3.99 5.89
C ARG A 59 15.28 3.65 6.14
N SER A 60 15.73 3.65 7.39
CA SER A 60 17.11 3.32 7.75
C SER A 60 17.32 1.83 8.04
N GLU A 61 16.32 1.15 8.60
CA GLU A 61 16.47 -0.25 9.05
C GLU A 61 15.94 -1.28 8.05
N TRP A 62 14.92 -0.95 7.24
CA TRP A 62 14.28 -1.92 6.34
C TRP A 62 14.87 -1.91 4.93
N VAL A 63 15.79 -1.00 4.65
CA VAL A 63 16.41 -0.81 3.34
C VAL A 63 17.92 -1.01 3.46
N THR A 64 18.52 -1.69 2.48
CA THR A 64 19.97 -1.82 2.35
C THR A 64 20.59 -0.58 1.73
N ASP A 65 21.90 -0.41 1.84
CA ASP A 65 22.62 0.74 1.28
C ASP A 65 22.50 0.84 -0.25
N ASP A 66 22.27 -0.29 -0.95
CA ASP A 66 22.00 -0.36 -2.39
C ASP A 66 20.50 -0.23 -2.75
N GLY A 67 19.66 0.17 -1.79
CA GLY A 67 18.25 0.49 -2.01
C GLY A 67 17.35 -0.73 -2.20
N GLN A 68 17.77 -1.92 -1.73
CA GLN A 68 16.98 -3.15 -1.76
C GLN A 68 16.29 -3.41 -0.41
N PRO A 69 15.22 -4.24 -0.39
CA PRO A 69 14.62 -4.63 0.88
C PRO A 69 15.61 -5.42 1.72
N LYS A 70 15.81 -5.01 2.98
CA LYS A 70 16.70 -5.67 3.94
C LYS A 70 16.02 -6.89 4.55
N VAL A 71 15.70 -7.89 3.73
CA VAL A 71 14.85 -9.04 4.13
C VAL A 71 15.41 -9.80 5.36
N ASN A 72 16.73 -9.96 5.47
CA ASN A 72 17.34 -10.64 6.62
C ASN A 72 17.09 -9.93 7.96
N PHE A 73 16.94 -8.60 7.95
CA PHE A 73 16.58 -7.84 9.15
C PHE A 73 15.23 -8.32 9.71
N PHE A 74 14.22 -8.51 8.85
CA PHE A 74 12.91 -9.02 9.25
C PHE A 74 13.00 -10.44 9.79
N LYS A 75 13.85 -11.28 9.20
CA LYS A 75 14.07 -12.65 9.66
C LYS A 75 14.65 -12.68 11.07
N GLU A 76 15.67 -11.85 11.33
CA GLU A 76 16.38 -11.78 12.60
C GLU A 76 15.54 -11.16 13.73
N HIS A 77 14.76 -10.13 13.42
CA HIS A 77 14.04 -9.35 14.44
C HIS A 77 12.58 -9.78 14.61
N PHE A 78 11.94 -10.28 13.55
CA PHE A 78 10.51 -10.59 13.51
C PHE A 78 10.22 -11.99 13.00
N GLY A 79 11.22 -12.88 12.88
CA GLY A 79 11.08 -14.18 12.21
C GLY A 79 9.96 -15.08 12.71
N ALA A 80 9.64 -15.01 14.00
CA ALA A 80 8.56 -15.78 14.62
C ALA A 80 7.17 -15.17 14.47
N ALA A 81 7.06 -13.91 14.00
CA ALA A 81 5.79 -13.22 13.84
C ALA A 81 4.91 -13.93 12.82
N GLU A 82 3.63 -14.06 13.15
CA GLU A 82 2.61 -14.62 12.27
C GLU A 82 2.00 -13.52 11.42
N VAL A 83 2.03 -13.69 10.10
CA VAL A 83 1.65 -12.66 9.14
C VAL A 83 0.70 -13.19 8.08
N PRO A 84 -0.27 -12.36 7.63
CA PRO A 84 -1.12 -12.68 6.51
C PRO A 84 -0.35 -12.64 5.19
N VAL A 85 -0.44 -13.71 4.41
CA VAL A 85 0.16 -13.84 3.09
C VAL A 85 -0.91 -14.23 2.09
N ALA A 86 -1.12 -13.35 1.10
CA ALA A 86 -2.05 -13.54 0.00
C ALA A 86 -1.39 -14.28 -1.17
N ASN A 87 -2.10 -15.23 -1.77
CA ASN A 87 -1.69 -15.85 -3.03
C ASN A 87 -2.27 -15.09 -4.21
N CYS A 88 -1.44 -14.34 -4.93
CA CYS A 88 -1.86 -13.49 -6.04
C CYS A 88 -2.40 -14.30 -7.24
N ASP A 89 -2.09 -15.59 -7.31
CA ASP A 89 -2.52 -16.50 -8.38
C ASP A 89 -3.85 -17.21 -8.06
N GLN A 90 -4.43 -16.97 -6.88
CA GLN A 90 -5.66 -17.63 -6.42
C GLN A 90 -6.70 -16.62 -5.95
N LYS A 91 -7.68 -16.35 -6.84
CA LYS A 91 -8.86 -15.54 -6.52
C LYS A 91 -9.74 -16.24 -5.48
N HIS A 92 -10.13 -15.50 -4.46
CA HIS A 92 -11.08 -15.90 -3.42
C HIS A 92 -12.13 -14.80 -3.30
N TYR A 93 -13.32 -15.03 -3.89
CA TYR A 93 -14.35 -14.00 -4.11
C TYR A 93 -13.81 -12.78 -4.85
N ASP A 94 -13.88 -11.59 -4.26
CA ASP A 94 -13.37 -10.31 -4.78
C ASP A 94 -11.93 -10.02 -4.32
N SER A 95 -11.28 -10.97 -3.63
CA SER A 95 -9.92 -10.83 -3.13
C SER A 95 -9.04 -12.03 -3.50
N GLN A 96 -7.88 -12.14 -2.84
CA GLN A 96 -6.91 -13.23 -2.99
C GLN A 96 -7.00 -14.17 -1.79
N GLU A 97 -6.79 -15.48 -1.99
CA GLU A 97 -6.70 -16.44 -0.88
C GLU A 97 -5.58 -16.01 0.08
N LYS A 98 -5.86 -15.94 1.38
CA LYS A 98 -4.89 -15.59 2.42
C LYS A 98 -4.65 -16.75 3.36
N LYS A 99 -3.38 -16.93 3.75
CA LYS A 99 -2.93 -17.88 4.77
C LYS A 99 -1.98 -17.19 5.73
N THR A 100 -1.91 -17.70 6.95
CA THR A 100 -0.95 -17.24 7.94
C THR A 100 0.40 -17.94 7.75
N TYR A 101 1.48 -17.17 7.71
CA TYR A 101 2.86 -17.65 7.63
C TYR A 101 3.65 -17.09 8.80
N LYS A 102 4.75 -17.76 9.18
CA LYS A 102 5.80 -17.07 9.93
C LYS A 102 6.61 -16.20 8.98
N ILE A 103 7.07 -15.04 9.43
CA ILE A 103 8.00 -14.18 8.66
C ILE A 103 9.20 -14.98 8.15
N ASN A 104 9.76 -15.86 8.98
CA ASN A 104 10.88 -16.70 8.60
C ASN A 104 10.56 -17.57 7.37
N ASP A 105 9.38 -18.18 7.34
CA ASP A 105 8.95 -19.06 6.25
C ASP A 105 8.64 -18.25 4.99
N TYR A 106 8.02 -17.07 5.14
CA TYR A 106 7.75 -16.16 4.03
C TYR A 106 9.06 -15.65 3.39
N ILE A 107 10.05 -15.29 4.18
CA ILE A 107 11.36 -14.84 3.67
C ILE A 107 12.08 -15.99 2.96
N HIS A 108 12.04 -17.21 3.51
CA HIS A 108 12.58 -18.38 2.82
C HIS A 108 11.92 -18.61 1.46
N TYR A 109 10.59 -18.48 1.38
CA TYR A 109 9.87 -18.47 0.10
C TYR A 109 10.42 -17.38 -0.83
N TRP A 110 10.56 -16.14 -0.36
CA TRP A 110 11.02 -15.03 -1.18
C TRP A 110 12.44 -15.25 -1.71
N GLU A 111 13.39 -15.62 -0.85
CA GLU A 111 14.77 -15.92 -1.24
C GLU A 111 14.82 -16.97 -2.34
N SER A 112 13.96 -17.99 -2.23
CA SER A 112 13.87 -19.08 -3.19
C SER A 112 13.33 -18.66 -4.58
N LEU A 113 12.77 -17.46 -4.73
CA LEU A 113 12.39 -16.89 -6.04
C LEU A 113 13.60 -16.47 -6.87
N ARG A 114 14.77 -16.32 -6.24
CA ARG A 114 16.02 -15.94 -6.91
C ARG A 114 16.76 -17.15 -7.51
N ASP A 115 16.33 -18.36 -7.19
CA ASP A 115 16.94 -19.59 -7.69
C ASP A 115 16.48 -19.84 -9.15
N PRO A 116 17.40 -19.76 -10.15
CA PRO A 116 17.06 -19.97 -11.55
C PRO A 116 16.68 -21.42 -11.88
N LEU A 117 16.97 -22.37 -10.99
CA LEU A 117 16.61 -23.79 -11.13
C LEU A 117 15.27 -24.12 -10.48
N SER A 118 14.66 -23.17 -9.77
CA SER A 118 13.36 -23.35 -9.15
C SER A 118 12.26 -23.46 -10.20
N GLU A 119 11.33 -24.39 -10.00
CA GLU A 119 10.05 -24.41 -10.71
C GLU A 119 9.32 -23.07 -10.54
N LYS A 120 8.38 -22.77 -11.45
CA LYS A 120 7.52 -21.59 -11.37
C LYS A 120 6.74 -21.63 -10.05
N LYS A 121 7.12 -20.74 -9.13
CA LYS A 121 6.46 -20.57 -7.83
C LYS A 121 5.28 -19.62 -7.92
N GLN A 122 4.33 -19.83 -7.02
CA GLN A 122 3.20 -18.91 -6.82
C GLN A 122 3.71 -17.53 -6.40
N CYS A 123 2.98 -16.48 -6.75
CA CYS A 123 3.25 -15.12 -6.31
C CYS A 123 2.57 -14.84 -4.94
N LEU A 124 3.34 -14.98 -3.86
CA LEU A 124 2.86 -14.76 -2.50
C LEU A 124 3.21 -13.35 -2.02
N TYR A 125 2.21 -12.66 -1.48
CA TYR A 125 2.28 -11.26 -1.07
C TYR A 125 1.91 -11.12 0.41
N LEU A 126 2.89 -10.79 1.26
CA LEU A 126 2.61 -10.43 2.64
C LEU A 126 1.92 -9.06 2.62
N LYS A 127 0.65 -9.04 3.01
CA LYS A 127 -0.19 -7.85 2.95
C LYS A 127 -1.17 -7.82 4.10
N ASP A 128 -1.49 -6.62 4.57
CA ASP A 128 -2.38 -6.38 5.70
C ASP A 128 -1.78 -6.85 7.05
N TRP A 129 -0.45 -6.79 7.19
CA TRP A 129 0.20 -7.09 8.47
C TRP A 129 0.11 -5.89 9.41
N HIS A 130 -0.60 -6.07 10.53
CA HIS A 130 -0.75 -5.10 11.61
C HIS A 130 0.53 -4.93 12.44
N PHE A 131 1.59 -4.46 11.79
CA PHE A 131 2.92 -4.39 12.39
C PHE A 131 2.97 -3.50 13.64
N VAL A 132 2.25 -2.37 13.64
CA VAL A 132 2.26 -1.44 14.79
C VAL A 132 1.54 -2.05 16.00
N ARG A 133 0.43 -2.77 15.78
CA ARG A 133 -0.23 -3.57 16.82
C ARG A 133 0.70 -4.64 17.39
N ASP A 134 1.42 -5.37 16.53
CA ASP A 134 2.25 -6.50 16.94
C ASP A 134 3.57 -6.05 17.60
N PHE A 135 4.13 -4.92 17.15
CA PHE A 135 5.41 -4.36 17.61
C PHE A 135 5.30 -2.86 17.95
N PRO A 136 4.48 -2.48 18.96
CA PRO A 136 4.16 -1.08 19.24
C PRO A 136 5.39 -0.25 19.65
N ASN A 137 6.37 -0.88 20.30
CA ASN A 137 7.59 -0.20 20.75
C ASN A 137 8.66 -0.07 19.65
N TYR A 138 8.43 -0.63 18.45
CA TYR A 138 9.42 -0.55 17.38
C TYR A 138 9.45 0.84 16.74
N GLU A 139 8.31 1.53 16.67
CA GLU A 139 8.17 2.89 16.12
C GLU A 139 8.75 2.99 14.69
N ALA A 140 8.23 2.17 13.77
CA ALA A 140 8.72 2.11 12.38
C ALA A 140 8.63 3.46 11.65
N TYR A 141 7.64 4.26 12.00
CA TYR A 141 7.35 5.56 11.39
C TYR A 141 6.65 6.48 12.39
N ILE A 142 6.55 7.76 12.04
CA ILE A 142 5.73 8.74 12.75
C ILE A 142 4.63 9.19 11.80
N THR A 143 3.38 9.17 12.26
CA THR A 143 2.24 9.65 11.47
C THR A 143 2.44 11.13 11.11
N PRO A 144 2.49 11.50 9.82
CA PRO A 144 2.56 12.90 9.42
C PRO A 144 1.37 13.70 9.94
N LYS A 145 1.60 14.96 10.31
CA LYS A 145 0.56 15.87 10.85
C LYS A 145 -0.70 15.97 9.98
N TYR A 146 -0.55 15.78 8.68
CA TYR A 146 -1.61 15.80 7.67
C TYR A 146 -2.66 14.69 7.88
N PHE A 147 -2.26 13.60 8.53
CA PHE A 147 -3.07 12.40 8.76
C PHE A 147 -3.33 12.15 10.25
N ALA A 148 -3.08 13.16 11.11
CA ALA A 148 -3.20 13.02 12.55
C ALA A 148 -4.65 12.97 13.06
N SER A 149 -5.64 13.37 12.26
CA SER A 149 -7.05 13.15 12.55
C SER A 149 -7.44 11.76 12.10
N ASP A 150 -7.18 10.76 12.95
CA ASP A 150 -7.25 9.33 12.61
C ASP A 150 -8.33 8.62 13.43
N TRP A 151 -9.59 8.92 13.14
CA TRP A 151 -10.73 8.44 13.94
C TRP A 151 -10.82 6.91 14.01
N LEU A 152 -10.31 6.21 12.98
CA LEU A 152 -10.33 4.76 12.95
C LEU A 152 -9.33 4.17 13.94
N ASN A 153 -8.11 4.69 14.02
CA ASN A 153 -7.14 4.24 15.02
C ASN A 153 -7.42 4.82 16.41
N GLU A 154 -7.94 6.04 16.53
CA GLU A 154 -8.43 6.58 17.81
C GLU A 154 -9.50 5.67 18.42
N PHE A 155 -10.42 5.13 17.61
CA PHE A 155 -11.39 4.13 18.07
C PHE A 155 -10.69 2.90 18.65
N TRP A 156 -9.72 2.32 17.96
CA TRP A 156 -9.01 1.14 18.44
C TRP A 156 -8.16 1.41 19.69
N GLU A 157 -7.56 2.59 19.79
CA GLU A 157 -6.77 3.01 20.95
C GLU A 157 -7.62 3.16 22.22
N THR A 158 -8.93 3.42 22.08
CA THR A 158 -9.86 3.51 23.22
C THR A 158 -10.38 2.16 23.71
N ARG A 159 -10.03 1.04 23.03
CA ARG A 159 -10.49 -0.29 23.40
C ARG A 159 -9.50 -1.03 24.29
N ASP A 160 -10.01 -1.55 25.41
CA ASP A 160 -9.24 -2.38 26.33
C ASP A 160 -9.47 -3.89 26.13
N ASP A 161 -10.53 -4.27 25.43
CA ASP A 161 -10.98 -5.65 25.27
C ASP A 161 -10.33 -6.38 24.09
N ILE A 162 -9.96 -5.64 23.05
CA ILE A 162 -9.29 -6.13 21.85
C ILE A 162 -8.28 -5.10 21.38
N LYS A 163 -7.12 -5.57 20.92
CA LYS A 163 -6.11 -4.73 20.29
C LYS A 163 -6.16 -4.94 18.79
N ASP A 164 -6.39 -3.86 18.05
CA ASP A 164 -6.30 -3.87 16.60
C ASP A 164 -5.88 -2.49 16.06
N ASP A 165 -5.65 -2.39 14.75
CA ASP A 165 -5.42 -1.11 14.08
C ASP A 165 -5.74 -1.15 12.58
N TYR A 166 -5.73 0.02 11.95
CA TYR A 166 -5.77 0.19 10.49
C TYR A 166 -4.40 0.65 9.96
N ARG A 167 -3.33 -0.03 10.40
CA ARG A 167 -1.94 0.30 10.03
C ARG A 167 -1.23 -0.94 9.52
N PHE A 168 -0.99 -0.97 8.21
CA PHE A 168 -0.59 -2.20 7.53
C PHE A 168 0.80 -2.11 6.91
N VAL A 169 1.59 -3.18 7.06
CA VAL A 169 2.83 -3.41 6.32
C VAL A 169 2.54 -4.35 5.15
N TYR A 170 3.14 -4.00 4.00
CA TYR A 170 3.06 -4.73 2.75
C TYR A 170 4.46 -5.07 2.27
N ILE A 171 4.77 -6.35 2.08
CA ILE A 171 6.08 -6.83 1.62
C ILE A 171 5.81 -7.89 0.55
N GLY A 172 6.30 -7.70 -0.67
CA GLY A 172 6.04 -8.64 -1.76
C GLY A 172 7.09 -8.61 -2.87
N PRO A 173 7.26 -9.73 -3.59
CA PRO A 173 8.13 -9.78 -4.77
C PRO A 173 7.54 -8.96 -5.92
N LYS A 174 8.33 -8.77 -6.97
CA LYS A 174 7.83 -8.21 -8.24
C LYS A 174 6.60 -8.99 -8.69
N GLN A 175 5.62 -8.28 -9.29
CA GLN A 175 4.33 -8.81 -9.76
C GLN A 175 3.30 -9.14 -8.67
N SER A 176 3.66 -9.00 -7.38
CA SER A 176 2.63 -8.97 -6.34
C SER A 176 1.70 -7.77 -6.56
N TRP A 177 0.40 -7.97 -6.35
CA TRP A 177 -0.63 -6.98 -6.69
C TRP A 177 -1.84 -7.11 -5.78
N THR A 178 -2.66 -6.05 -5.75
CA THR A 178 -3.93 -6.02 -5.02
C THR A 178 -5.07 -5.82 -6.02
N PRO A 179 -6.16 -6.59 -5.92
CA PRO A 179 -7.35 -6.42 -6.76
C PRO A 179 -7.91 -5.00 -6.72
N PHE A 180 -8.63 -4.62 -7.76
CA PHE A 180 -9.29 -3.33 -7.81
C PHE A 180 -10.34 -3.21 -6.69
N HIS A 181 -10.28 -2.13 -5.91
CA HIS A 181 -11.15 -1.94 -4.76
C HIS A 181 -11.30 -0.45 -4.41
N ALA A 182 -12.23 -0.16 -3.51
CA ALA A 182 -12.26 1.06 -2.73
C ALA A 182 -12.00 0.70 -1.26
N ASP A 183 -11.37 1.61 -0.51
CA ASP A 183 -11.07 1.37 0.89
C ASP A 183 -12.33 1.14 1.73
N VAL A 184 -12.21 0.28 2.73
CA VAL A 184 -13.28 -0.04 3.67
C VAL A 184 -13.78 1.23 4.37
N PHE A 185 -15.08 1.27 4.71
CA PHE A 185 -15.75 2.44 5.27
C PHE A 185 -15.64 3.73 4.43
N ARG A 186 -15.14 3.65 3.19
CA ARG A 186 -14.83 4.81 2.35
C ARG A 186 -13.86 5.78 3.05
N SER A 187 -12.97 5.24 3.88
CA SER A 187 -11.92 6.02 4.52
C SER A 187 -10.97 6.60 3.48
N TYR A 188 -10.28 7.68 3.85
CA TYR A 188 -9.05 8.05 3.18
C TYR A 188 -7.93 7.09 3.58
N SER A 189 -7.01 6.82 2.67
CA SER A 189 -5.78 6.10 2.95
C SER A 189 -4.56 6.90 2.52
N TRP A 190 -3.44 6.64 3.18
CA TRP A 190 -2.12 7.12 2.76
C TRP A 190 -1.15 5.94 2.78
N SER A 191 -0.28 5.86 1.77
CA SER A 191 0.69 4.78 1.63
C SER A 191 2.08 5.36 1.42
N ALA A 192 3.04 4.92 2.21
CA ALA A 192 4.43 5.33 2.10
C ALA A 192 5.29 4.20 1.52
N ASN A 193 5.86 4.42 0.34
CA ASN A 193 6.77 3.47 -0.29
C ASN A 193 8.16 3.54 0.36
N VAL A 194 8.49 2.56 1.21
CA VAL A 194 9.78 2.49 1.92
C VAL A 194 10.89 1.97 0.99
N CYS A 195 10.60 0.94 0.20
CA CYS A 195 11.57 0.29 -0.68
C CYS A 195 10.90 -0.28 -1.94
N GLY A 196 11.65 -0.33 -3.04
CA GLY A 196 11.17 -0.84 -4.33
C GLY A 196 10.30 0.19 -5.05
N ARG A 197 9.46 -0.28 -5.99
CA ARG A 197 8.56 0.57 -6.78
C ARG A 197 7.19 -0.08 -6.90
N LYS A 198 6.14 0.73 -6.86
CA LYS A 198 4.76 0.31 -7.06
C LYS A 198 4.14 1.08 -8.23
N ARG A 199 3.33 0.37 -9.02
CA ARG A 199 2.45 0.97 -10.04
C ARG A 199 1.08 1.11 -9.41
N TRP A 200 0.53 2.32 -9.41
CA TRP A 200 -0.82 2.57 -8.92
C TRP A 200 -1.73 2.97 -10.05
N VAL A 201 -2.96 2.47 -10.03
CA VAL A 201 -3.99 2.75 -11.03
C VAL A 201 -5.21 3.29 -10.30
N PHE A 202 -5.55 4.55 -10.55
CA PHE A 202 -6.71 5.20 -9.95
C PHE A 202 -7.79 5.51 -10.99
N TYR A 203 -9.04 5.34 -10.57
CA TYR A 203 -10.23 5.74 -11.33
C TYR A 203 -11.02 6.77 -10.52
N PRO A 204 -11.43 7.90 -11.13
CA PRO A 204 -12.23 8.91 -10.44
C PRO A 204 -13.56 8.34 -9.91
N PRO A 205 -14.08 8.86 -8.79
CA PRO A 205 -15.40 8.48 -8.30
C PRO A 205 -16.48 8.60 -9.38
N GLY A 206 -17.35 7.59 -9.47
CA GLY A 206 -18.42 7.53 -10.48
C GLY A 206 -18.00 6.95 -11.84
N GLN A 207 -16.70 6.69 -12.06
CA GLN A 207 -16.22 5.97 -13.25
C GLN A 207 -16.25 4.44 -13.07
N ASP A 208 -16.69 3.94 -11.90
CA ASP A 208 -16.81 2.49 -11.62
C ASP A 208 -17.81 1.79 -12.57
N VAL A 209 -18.75 2.54 -13.16
CA VAL A 209 -19.67 2.02 -14.19
C VAL A 209 -18.94 1.47 -15.41
N CYS A 210 -17.77 2.03 -15.75
CA CYS A 210 -16.91 1.60 -16.84
C CYS A 210 -16.03 0.39 -16.46
N LEU A 211 -16.02 0.01 -15.19
CA LEU A 211 -15.20 -1.07 -14.64
C LEU A 211 -16.06 -2.24 -14.20
N ARG A 212 -17.20 -2.41 -14.87
CA ARG A 212 -18.13 -3.51 -14.62
C ARG A 212 -18.01 -4.55 -15.72
N ASP A 213 -17.98 -5.82 -15.30
CA ASP A 213 -17.99 -6.97 -16.19
C ASP A 213 -19.35 -7.14 -16.90
N THR A 214 -19.42 -8.16 -17.77
CA THR A 214 -20.65 -8.54 -18.49
C THR A 214 -21.87 -8.74 -17.57
N PHE A 215 -21.66 -9.14 -16.31
CA PHE A 215 -22.67 -9.39 -15.28
C PHE A 215 -22.98 -8.17 -14.40
N GLY A 216 -22.29 -7.04 -14.59
CA GLY A 216 -22.49 -5.81 -13.82
C GLY A 216 -21.71 -5.72 -12.51
N SER A 217 -20.84 -6.71 -12.23
CA SER A 217 -19.95 -6.73 -11.08
C SER A 217 -18.70 -5.91 -11.35
N ILE A 218 -18.13 -5.28 -10.34
CA ILE A 218 -16.85 -4.58 -10.49
C ILE A 218 -15.76 -5.61 -10.84
N ILE A 219 -14.90 -5.28 -11.81
CA ILE A 219 -13.79 -6.14 -12.23
C ILE A 219 -12.82 -6.38 -11.07
N TYR A 220 -12.28 -7.59 -11.03
CA TYR A 220 -11.27 -8.00 -10.06
C TYR A 220 -9.87 -7.49 -10.44
N ASP A 221 -9.55 -7.57 -11.73
CA ASP A 221 -8.28 -7.15 -12.33
C ASP A 221 -8.57 -6.06 -13.36
N VAL A 222 -7.86 -4.94 -13.26
CA VAL A 222 -8.01 -3.79 -14.18
C VAL A 222 -7.45 -4.09 -15.57
N ASP A 223 -6.56 -5.08 -15.70
CA ASP A 223 -6.03 -5.55 -16.97
C ASP A 223 -6.87 -6.71 -17.55
N SER A 224 -8.01 -7.04 -16.92
CA SER A 224 -8.91 -8.10 -17.40
C SER A 224 -9.54 -7.77 -18.76
N THR A 225 -9.60 -8.77 -19.64
CA THR A 225 -10.32 -8.70 -20.92
C THR A 225 -11.84 -8.79 -20.77
N GLU A 226 -12.36 -8.92 -19.55
CA GLU A 226 -13.79 -9.10 -19.25
C GLU A 226 -14.59 -7.79 -19.16
N LEU A 227 -13.93 -6.65 -19.42
CA LEU A 227 -14.57 -5.34 -19.51
C LEU A 227 -15.64 -5.30 -20.62
N LYS A 228 -16.77 -4.63 -20.32
CA LYS A 228 -17.85 -4.36 -21.29
C LYS A 228 -17.46 -3.34 -22.34
#